data_AF-A0A7S2BEV2-F1
#
_entry.id   AF-A0A7S2BEV2-F1
#
_cell.length_a   1.000
_cell.length_b   1.000
_cell.length_c   1.000
_cell.angle_alpha   90.00
_cell.angle_beta   90.00
_cell.angle_gamma   90.00
#
_symmetry.space_group_name_H-M   'P 1'
#
loop_
_entity.id
_entity.type
_entity.pdbx_description
1 polymer ?
#
loop_
_entity_poly.entity_id
_entity_poly.type
_entity_poly.pdbx_seq_one_letter_code
_entity_poly.pdbx_strand_id
1 'polypeptide(L)'
;AHGADTALLIVAILEPAELAHLMAASRALGMEPLVEVNTEAEMSTALAAGARVIGVNNRNLHTFEVDMGTTGRMAAMLPAGSNVHLLALSGVASREDALELKGTGACGVLVGESLMRAPSPGALLRNLLGHPPPPPLVKVCGLRDPEAALVATESGADLLGMIFAPSKRQVSEAEATAIVRAVRSSRPRPDGWRVPPMPKPTSATSVEGEQGAMRWLRVSQGLIELSTRSGGPLTVGIFVNASVAEMNGLAERVGLDVIQLHGNEGWEIAAQLNRPVIRVVHMEGSAITAPDVCAQLRGGLASAVLLDSKGGGTGKTFDWQVGREVQAQVPFILAGGLTPDNVATAVRDVLPWCVDTSSGVETDGVKDHEKIRAYVAGAKAALK
;
A
#
# COMPACT_ATOMS: atom_id res chain seq x y z
N ALA A 1 12.36 17.55 -30.34
CA ALA A 1 11.46 18.70 -30.12
C ALA A 1 10.76 18.68 -28.76
N HIS A 2 10.38 17.53 -28.20
CA HIS A 2 9.72 17.44 -26.87
C HIS A 2 10.34 16.40 -25.92
N GLY A 3 11.63 16.04 -26.13
CA GLY A 3 12.35 15.09 -25.26
C GLY A 3 12.04 13.61 -25.48
N ALA A 4 11.55 13.22 -26.67
CA ALA A 4 11.40 11.81 -27.02
C ALA A 4 12.77 11.18 -27.33
N ASP A 5 12.97 9.94 -26.87
CA ASP A 5 14.17 9.11 -27.13
C ASP A 5 13.87 7.91 -28.04
N THR A 6 12.60 7.70 -28.40
CA THR A 6 12.12 6.65 -29.31
C THR A 6 10.80 7.09 -29.96
N ALA A 7 10.42 6.42 -31.04
CA ALA A 7 9.13 6.57 -31.72
C ALA A 7 8.50 5.20 -32.00
N LEU A 8 7.18 5.11 -31.85
CA LEU A 8 6.41 3.95 -32.26
C LEU A 8 6.12 4.03 -33.76
N LEU A 9 6.48 2.99 -34.51
CA LEU A 9 6.18 2.86 -35.94
C LEU A 9 5.31 1.61 -36.14
N ILE A 10 4.06 1.79 -36.51
CA ILE A 10 3.08 0.69 -36.62
C ILE A 10 3.04 0.21 -38.06
N VAL A 11 3.45 -1.03 -38.32
CA VAL A 11 3.55 -1.56 -39.69
C VAL A 11 2.17 -1.63 -40.36
N ALA A 12 1.10 -1.89 -39.61
CA ALA A 12 -0.26 -1.99 -40.13
C ALA A 12 -0.80 -0.71 -40.80
N ILE A 13 -0.16 0.46 -40.61
CA ILE A 13 -0.59 1.74 -41.18
C ILE A 13 0.49 2.41 -42.05
N LEU A 14 1.59 1.72 -42.33
CA LEU A 14 2.73 2.26 -43.07
C LEU A 14 3.04 1.38 -44.28
N GLU A 15 3.23 2.01 -45.43
CA GLU A 15 3.79 1.31 -46.59
C GLU A 15 5.27 0.94 -46.32
N PRO A 16 5.81 -0.16 -46.88
CA PRO A 16 7.18 -0.59 -46.61
C PRO A 16 8.25 0.49 -46.83
N ALA A 17 8.07 1.33 -47.87
CA ALA A 17 8.97 2.43 -48.15
C ALA A 17 8.89 3.55 -47.09
N GLU A 18 7.70 3.82 -46.56
CA GLU A 18 7.48 4.81 -45.49
C GLU A 18 8.08 4.33 -44.18
N LEU A 19 7.88 3.05 -43.83
CA LEU A 19 8.50 2.44 -42.65
C LEU A 19 10.02 2.59 -42.68
N ALA A 20 10.66 2.22 -43.80
CA ALA A 20 12.11 2.35 -43.95
C ALA A 20 12.58 3.81 -43.85
N HIS A 21 11.84 4.75 -44.46
CA HIS A 21 12.14 6.17 -44.40
C HIS A 21 12.03 6.73 -42.96
N LEU A 22 10.95 6.42 -42.25
CA LEU A 22 10.72 6.86 -40.87
C LEU A 22 11.72 6.24 -39.89
N MET A 23 12.09 4.97 -40.08
CA MET A 23 13.14 4.33 -39.29
C MET A 23 14.50 5.01 -39.48
N ALA A 24 14.86 5.33 -40.73
CA ALA A 24 16.09 6.04 -41.02
C ALA A 24 16.09 7.46 -40.41
N ALA A 25 14.97 8.18 -40.51
CA ALA A 25 14.80 9.49 -39.90
C ALA A 25 14.91 9.44 -38.36
N SER A 26 14.27 8.46 -37.70
CA SER A 26 14.36 8.25 -36.24
C SER A 26 15.81 8.02 -35.81
N ARG A 27 16.53 7.14 -36.52
CA ARG A 27 17.93 6.81 -36.21
C ARG A 27 18.87 7.99 -36.48
N ALA A 28 18.62 8.80 -37.50
CA ALA A 28 19.38 10.02 -37.78
C ALA A 28 19.25 11.05 -36.65
N LEU A 29 18.17 10.99 -35.88
CA LEU A 29 17.95 11.79 -34.67
C LEU A 29 18.45 11.11 -33.38
N GLY A 30 19.13 9.96 -33.48
CA GLY A 30 19.66 9.22 -32.32
C GLY A 30 18.63 8.37 -31.59
N MET A 31 17.44 8.16 -32.16
CA MET A 31 16.35 7.40 -31.57
C MET A 31 16.17 6.05 -32.29
N GLU A 32 16.30 4.92 -31.60
CA GLU A 32 15.91 3.62 -32.17
C GLU A 32 14.39 3.46 -32.05
N PRO A 33 13.64 3.28 -33.15
CA PRO A 33 12.19 3.17 -33.10
C PRO A 33 11.74 1.80 -32.58
N LEU A 34 10.60 1.78 -31.89
CA LEU A 34 9.84 0.57 -31.59
C LEU A 34 8.93 0.28 -32.79
N VAL A 35 9.23 -0.78 -33.54
CA VAL A 35 8.43 -1.18 -34.72
C VAL A 35 7.36 -2.17 -34.28
N GLU A 36 6.08 -1.77 -34.35
CA GLU A 36 4.95 -2.57 -33.91
C GLU A 36 4.40 -3.47 -35.02
N VAL A 37 4.20 -4.74 -34.70
CA VAL A 37 3.63 -5.78 -35.57
C VAL A 37 2.56 -6.59 -34.84
N ASN A 38 1.58 -7.11 -35.57
CA ASN A 38 0.56 -8.04 -35.09
C ASN A 38 0.52 -9.35 -35.92
N THR A 39 0.98 -9.32 -37.17
CA THR A 39 0.90 -10.46 -38.11
C THR A 39 2.27 -10.88 -38.66
N GLU A 40 2.37 -12.10 -39.20
CA GLU A 40 3.61 -12.63 -39.80
C GLU A 40 4.05 -11.82 -41.04
N ALA A 41 3.08 -11.26 -41.78
CA ALA A 41 3.35 -10.39 -42.92
C ALA A 41 3.98 -9.05 -42.48
N GLU A 42 3.46 -8.46 -41.40
CA GLU A 42 4.03 -7.25 -40.79
C GLU A 42 5.43 -7.53 -40.22
N MET A 43 5.62 -8.67 -39.55
CA MET A 43 6.92 -9.10 -39.03
C MET A 43 7.96 -9.23 -40.15
N SER A 44 7.58 -9.85 -41.27
CA SER A 44 8.45 -9.97 -42.44
C SER A 44 8.86 -8.60 -43.00
N THR A 45 7.91 -7.66 -43.06
CA THR A 45 8.16 -6.27 -43.46
C THR A 45 9.10 -5.55 -42.49
N ALA A 46 8.89 -5.70 -41.18
CA ALA A 46 9.74 -5.10 -40.15
C ALA A 46 11.18 -5.62 -40.20
N LEU A 47 11.35 -6.94 -40.37
CA LEU A 47 12.67 -7.56 -40.50
C LEU A 47 13.39 -7.11 -41.78
N ALA A 48 12.67 -7.05 -42.91
CA ALA A 48 13.23 -6.57 -44.18
C ALA A 48 13.66 -5.09 -44.11
N ALA A 49 12.94 -4.25 -43.36
CA ALA A 49 13.30 -2.87 -43.07
C ALA A 49 14.48 -2.73 -42.07
N GLY A 50 14.96 -3.84 -41.49
CA GLY A 50 16.07 -3.85 -40.55
C GLY A 50 15.70 -3.32 -39.16
N ALA A 51 14.49 -3.60 -38.69
CA ALA A 51 14.06 -3.25 -37.32
C ALA A 51 14.92 -3.97 -36.29
N ARG A 52 15.36 -3.27 -35.24
CA ARG A 52 16.15 -3.85 -34.13
C ARG A 52 15.36 -3.99 -32.86
N VAL A 53 14.31 -3.19 -32.68
CA VAL A 53 13.38 -3.30 -31.56
C VAL A 53 11.98 -3.46 -32.14
N ILE A 54 11.39 -4.63 -31.92
CA ILE A 54 10.07 -4.98 -32.45
C ILE A 54 9.11 -5.17 -31.29
N GLY A 55 7.96 -4.50 -31.35
CA GLY A 55 6.85 -4.68 -30.43
C GLY A 55 5.79 -5.58 -31.05
N VAL A 56 5.53 -6.73 -30.45
CA VAL A 56 4.44 -7.61 -30.89
C VAL A 56 3.17 -7.22 -30.13
N ASN A 57 2.22 -6.61 -30.82
CA ASN A 57 0.93 -6.28 -30.24
C ASN A 57 0.06 -7.53 -30.20
N ASN A 58 -0.15 -8.11 -29.02
CA ASN A 58 -1.04 -9.25 -28.85
C ASN A 58 -2.53 -8.86 -29.03
N ARG A 59 -2.84 -7.56 -29.06
CA ARG A 59 -4.19 -7.06 -29.38
C ARG A 59 -4.25 -6.70 -30.87
N ASN A 60 -5.18 -7.32 -31.59
CA ASN A 60 -5.46 -6.91 -32.96
C ASN A 60 -6.14 -5.53 -32.95
N LEU A 61 -5.59 -4.53 -33.65
CA LEU A 61 -6.12 -3.16 -33.63
C LEU A 61 -7.40 -2.97 -34.46
N HIS A 62 -7.79 -3.96 -35.27
CA HIS A 62 -9.04 -3.95 -36.03
C HIS A 62 -10.20 -4.60 -35.27
N THR A 63 -9.95 -5.69 -34.53
CA THR A 63 -10.99 -6.43 -33.78
C THR A 63 -10.97 -6.20 -32.28
N PHE A 64 -9.86 -5.66 -31.75
CA PHE A 64 -9.56 -5.52 -30.32
C PHE A 64 -9.42 -6.82 -29.53
N GLU A 65 -9.50 -7.98 -30.21
CA GLU A 65 -9.27 -9.29 -29.60
C GLU A 65 -7.80 -9.43 -29.20
N VAL A 66 -7.58 -10.08 -28.05
CA VAL A 66 -6.23 -10.33 -27.51
C VAL A 66 -5.91 -11.81 -27.69
N ASP A 67 -4.82 -12.09 -28.41
CA ASP A 67 -4.25 -13.43 -28.59
C ASP A 67 -2.81 -13.46 -28.08
N MET A 68 -2.61 -14.09 -26.91
CA MET A 68 -1.31 -14.23 -26.26
C MET A 68 -0.34 -15.14 -27.04
N GLY A 69 -0.84 -15.95 -27.98
CA GLY A 69 -0.01 -16.77 -28.87
C GLY A 69 0.71 -15.96 -29.95
N THR A 70 0.32 -14.71 -30.18
CA THR A 70 0.90 -13.85 -31.24
C THR A 70 2.39 -13.63 -31.03
N THR A 71 2.81 -13.31 -29.80
CA THR A 71 4.23 -13.12 -29.47
C THR A 71 5.08 -14.34 -29.82
N GLY A 72 4.63 -15.54 -29.45
CA GLY A 72 5.36 -16.77 -29.75
C GLY A 72 5.49 -17.06 -31.25
N ARG A 73 4.44 -16.80 -32.03
CA ARG A 73 4.50 -16.93 -33.50
C ARG A 73 5.51 -15.97 -34.12
N MET A 74 5.52 -14.70 -33.70
CA MET A 74 6.49 -13.72 -34.21
C MET A 74 7.92 -14.06 -33.77
N ALA A 75 8.11 -14.52 -32.53
CA ALA A 75 9.42 -14.93 -32.03
C ALA A 75 10.03 -16.09 -32.84
N ALA A 76 9.21 -17.05 -33.28
CA ALA A 76 9.64 -18.18 -34.11
C ALA A 76 10.16 -17.77 -35.50
N MET A 77 9.84 -16.55 -35.96
CA MET A 77 10.33 -16.00 -37.23
C MET A 77 11.73 -15.37 -37.12
N LEU A 78 12.24 -15.16 -35.90
CA LEU A 78 13.55 -14.56 -35.70
C LEU A 78 14.67 -15.53 -36.08
N PRO A 79 15.67 -15.10 -36.89
CA PRO A 79 16.83 -15.91 -37.18
C PRO A 79 17.61 -16.26 -35.89
N ALA A 80 18.20 -17.46 -35.85
CA ALA A 80 19.08 -17.83 -34.74
C ALA A 80 20.25 -16.84 -34.61
N GLY A 81 20.49 -16.34 -33.40
CA GLY A 81 21.51 -15.31 -33.15
C GLY A 81 21.14 -13.90 -33.62
N SER A 82 19.86 -13.66 -33.94
CA SER A 82 19.35 -12.32 -34.23
C SER A 82 19.61 -11.35 -33.07
N ASN A 83 20.00 -10.12 -33.41
CA ASN A 83 20.13 -9.00 -32.46
C ASN A 83 18.83 -8.18 -32.33
N VAL A 84 17.70 -8.73 -32.76
CA VAL A 84 16.39 -8.09 -32.61
C VAL A 84 15.89 -8.29 -31.19
N HIS A 85 15.57 -7.18 -30.52
CA HIS A 85 14.89 -7.17 -29.24
C HIS A 85 13.38 -7.24 -29.46
N LEU A 86 12.75 -8.32 -29.01
CA LEU A 86 11.32 -8.52 -29.11
C LEU A 86 10.63 -8.11 -27.80
N LEU A 87 9.69 -7.19 -27.88
CA LEU A 87 8.84 -6.76 -26.76
C LEU A 87 7.43 -7.28 -26.98
N ALA A 88 6.79 -7.81 -25.94
CA ALA A 88 5.38 -8.17 -25.99
C ALA A 88 4.51 -7.00 -25.51
N LEU A 89 3.52 -6.62 -26.30
CA LEU A 89 2.62 -5.50 -26.05
C LEU A 89 1.21 -6.04 -25.83
N SER A 90 0.46 -5.41 -24.91
CA SER A 90 -0.90 -5.79 -24.55
C SER A 90 -1.02 -7.15 -23.82
N GLY A 91 -2.09 -7.30 -23.03
CA GLY A 91 -2.42 -8.57 -22.36
C GLY A 91 -1.62 -8.89 -21.09
N VAL A 92 -0.88 -7.93 -20.53
CA VAL A 92 -0.08 -8.12 -19.31
C VAL A 92 -0.75 -7.44 -18.11
N ALA A 93 -1.21 -8.23 -17.15
CA ALA A 93 -1.84 -7.78 -15.93
C ALA A 93 -1.16 -8.29 -14.65
N SER A 94 -0.21 -9.21 -14.78
CA SER A 94 0.49 -9.84 -13.67
C SER A 94 1.94 -10.21 -14.02
N ARG A 95 2.72 -10.58 -12.99
CA ARG A 95 4.06 -11.17 -13.18
C ARG A 95 4.01 -12.47 -13.96
N GLU A 96 3.00 -13.30 -13.69
CA GLU A 96 2.80 -14.58 -14.32
C GLU A 96 2.66 -14.40 -15.84
N ASP A 97 1.84 -13.44 -16.28
CA ASP A 97 1.70 -13.10 -17.71
C ASP A 97 3.05 -12.66 -18.32
N ALA A 98 3.80 -11.83 -17.60
CA ALA A 98 5.11 -11.36 -18.06
C ALA A 98 6.15 -12.50 -18.16
N LEU A 99 6.10 -13.48 -17.25
CA LEU A 99 6.97 -14.65 -17.28
C LEU A 99 6.58 -15.63 -18.39
N GLU A 100 5.29 -15.80 -18.66
CA GLU A 100 4.79 -16.58 -19.78
C GLU A 100 5.28 -16.00 -21.11
N LEU A 101 5.12 -14.69 -21.31
CA LEU A 101 5.61 -13.99 -22.51
C LEU A 101 7.12 -14.05 -22.64
N LYS A 102 7.87 -13.97 -21.53
CA LYS A 102 9.31 -14.21 -21.55
C LYS A 102 9.65 -15.61 -22.06
N GLY A 103 8.86 -16.63 -21.69
CA GLY A 103 8.98 -18.00 -22.18
C GLY A 103 8.78 -18.14 -23.70
N THR A 104 8.09 -17.19 -24.34
CA THR A 104 7.87 -17.18 -25.80
C THR A 104 9.02 -16.57 -26.60
N GLY A 105 10.04 -15.99 -25.93
CA GLY A 105 11.19 -15.34 -26.57
C GLY A 105 11.19 -13.81 -26.50
N ALA A 106 10.16 -13.19 -25.92
CA ALA A 106 10.19 -11.76 -25.64
C ALA A 106 11.22 -11.42 -24.54
N CYS A 107 11.96 -10.33 -24.74
CA CYS A 107 12.93 -9.83 -23.77
C CYS A 107 12.38 -8.69 -22.90
N GLY A 108 11.16 -8.23 -23.16
CA GLY A 108 10.49 -7.22 -22.35
C GLY A 108 8.99 -7.14 -22.65
N VAL A 109 8.28 -6.36 -21.85
CA VAL A 109 6.83 -6.12 -21.99
C VAL A 109 6.53 -4.62 -21.99
N LEU A 110 5.49 -4.21 -22.71
CA LEU A 110 4.94 -2.86 -22.63
C LEU A 110 3.57 -2.94 -21.96
N VAL A 111 3.45 -2.29 -20.81
CA VAL A 111 2.25 -2.31 -19.98
C VAL A 111 1.68 -0.89 -19.86
N GLY A 112 0.42 -0.72 -20.28
CA GLY A 112 -0.27 0.57 -20.24
C GLY A 112 -1.62 0.48 -19.53
N GLU A 113 -2.61 -0.09 -20.21
CA GLU A 113 -4.00 -0.15 -19.75
C GLU A 113 -4.17 -0.71 -18.33
N SER A 114 -3.52 -1.84 -18.02
CA SER A 114 -3.60 -2.47 -16.70
C SER A 114 -3.02 -1.59 -15.59
N LEU A 115 -1.87 -0.94 -15.82
CA LEU A 115 -1.29 0.03 -14.89
C LEU A 115 -2.18 1.26 -14.71
N MET A 116 -2.76 1.80 -15.79
CA MET A 116 -3.61 2.98 -15.72
C MET A 116 -4.95 2.72 -15.04
N ARG A 117 -5.48 1.49 -15.13
CA ARG A 117 -6.73 1.09 -14.48
C ARG A 117 -6.55 0.49 -13.10
N ALA A 118 -5.31 0.15 -12.71
CA ALA A 118 -5.04 -0.46 -11.43
C ALA A 118 -5.47 0.47 -10.27
N PRO A 119 -6.17 -0.06 -9.24
CA PRO A 119 -6.45 0.70 -8.03
C PRO A 119 -5.18 1.19 -7.33
N SER A 120 -4.06 0.48 -7.49
CA SER A 120 -2.74 0.86 -6.99
C SER A 120 -1.68 0.56 -8.05
N PRO A 121 -1.37 1.52 -8.95
CA PRO A 121 -0.39 1.32 -10.01
C PRO A 121 0.99 0.93 -9.46
N GLY A 122 1.40 1.49 -8.31
CA GLY A 122 2.66 1.13 -7.67
C GLY A 122 2.69 -0.29 -7.11
N ALA A 123 1.56 -0.84 -6.65
CA ALA A 123 1.47 -2.23 -6.24
C ALA A 123 1.53 -3.18 -7.44
N LEU A 124 0.81 -2.87 -8.52
CA LEU A 124 0.88 -3.63 -9.76
C LEU A 124 2.30 -3.60 -10.37
N LEU A 125 2.96 -2.44 -10.39
CA LEU A 125 4.33 -2.32 -10.86
C LEU A 125 5.29 -3.19 -10.03
N ARG A 126 5.16 -3.20 -8.69
CA ARG A 126 5.95 -4.10 -7.84
C ARG A 126 5.68 -5.57 -8.17
N ASN A 127 4.42 -5.96 -8.34
CA ASN A 127 4.07 -7.32 -8.75
C ASN A 127 4.72 -7.68 -10.09
N LEU A 128 4.59 -6.84 -11.13
CA LEU A 128 5.21 -7.06 -12.45
C LEU A 128 6.73 -7.26 -12.33
N LEU A 129 7.41 -6.46 -11.50
CA LEU A 129 8.85 -6.61 -11.22
C LEU A 129 9.18 -7.80 -10.30
N GLY A 130 8.17 -8.40 -9.67
CA GLY A 130 8.24 -9.42 -8.61
C GLY A 130 8.94 -8.95 -7.35
N HIS A 131 8.81 -7.68 -7.05
CA HIS A 131 9.11 -7.18 -5.73
C HIS A 131 7.97 -7.58 -4.78
N PRO A 132 8.29 -8.09 -3.59
CA PRO A 132 7.27 -8.38 -2.60
C PRO A 132 6.51 -7.09 -2.20
N PRO A 133 5.28 -7.23 -1.67
CA PRO A 133 4.61 -6.11 -1.03
C PRO A 133 5.47 -5.55 0.11
N PRO A 134 5.39 -4.22 0.38
CA PRO A 134 6.11 -3.65 1.51
C PRO A 134 5.61 -4.29 2.83
N PRO A 135 6.48 -4.43 3.84
CA PRO A 135 6.06 -4.90 5.15
C PRO A 135 5.02 -3.95 5.76
N PRO A 136 4.09 -4.44 6.59
CA PRO A 136 3.10 -3.61 7.23
C PRO A 136 3.74 -2.62 8.21
N LEU A 137 3.01 -1.55 8.52
CA LEU A 137 3.30 -0.77 9.72
C LEU A 137 3.02 -1.62 10.97
N VAL A 138 3.70 -1.31 12.06
CA VAL A 138 3.56 -2.04 13.32
C VAL A 138 3.22 -1.06 14.44
N LYS A 139 2.10 -1.31 15.12
CA LYS A 139 1.65 -0.56 16.28
C LYS A 139 1.79 -1.41 17.55
N VAL A 140 2.38 -0.81 18.59
CA VAL A 140 2.42 -1.40 19.94
C VAL A 140 1.59 -0.51 20.87
N CYS A 141 0.50 -1.06 21.42
CA CYS A 141 -0.50 -0.34 22.18
C CYS A 141 -0.43 -0.61 23.68
N GLY A 142 -0.90 0.32 24.51
CA GLY A 142 -0.95 0.16 25.96
C GLY A 142 0.42 0.30 26.62
N LEU A 143 1.31 1.12 26.06
CA LEU A 143 2.59 1.48 26.66
C LEU A 143 2.35 2.39 27.87
N ARG A 144 3.01 2.09 29.00
CA ARG A 144 2.84 2.83 30.27
C ARG A 144 4.14 3.46 30.79
N ASP A 145 5.28 3.04 30.28
CA ASP A 145 6.58 3.50 30.71
C ASP A 145 7.50 3.78 29.51
N PRO A 146 8.51 4.66 29.69
CA PRO A 146 9.46 4.97 28.63
C PRO A 146 10.29 3.80 28.12
N GLU A 147 10.60 2.82 28.97
CA GLU A 147 11.50 1.71 28.64
C GLU A 147 10.87 0.81 27.57
N ALA A 148 9.63 0.37 27.78
CA ALA A 148 8.90 -0.42 26.81
C ALA A 148 8.68 0.33 25.48
N ALA A 149 8.48 1.64 25.53
CA ALA A 149 8.31 2.48 24.34
C ALA A 149 9.60 2.61 23.52
N LEU A 150 10.76 2.71 24.19
CA LEU A 150 12.07 2.69 23.55
C LEU A 150 12.36 1.33 22.92
N VAL A 151 12.06 0.23 23.62
CA VAL A 151 12.21 -1.13 23.05
C VAL A 151 11.36 -1.29 21.79
N ALA A 152 10.09 -0.85 21.80
CA ALA A 152 9.25 -0.88 20.62
C ALA A 152 9.83 -0.03 19.47
N THR A 153 10.32 1.17 19.79
CA THR A 153 10.95 2.09 18.82
C THR A 153 12.20 1.48 18.18
N GLU A 154 13.10 0.90 18.97
CA GLU A 154 14.34 0.27 18.53
C GLU A 154 14.07 -1.00 17.71
N SER A 155 13.01 -1.73 18.05
CA SER A 155 12.57 -2.90 17.31
C SER A 155 12.00 -2.57 15.93
N GLY A 156 11.61 -1.31 15.69
CA GLY A 156 11.05 -0.84 14.43
C GLY A 156 9.52 -0.74 14.41
N ALA A 157 8.87 -0.55 15.57
CA ALA A 157 7.48 -0.15 15.61
C ALA A 157 7.30 1.25 15.01
N ASP A 158 6.21 1.46 14.27
CA ASP A 158 5.89 2.72 13.59
C ASP A 158 4.88 3.56 14.36
N LEU A 159 4.07 2.94 15.23
CA LEU A 159 3.09 3.61 16.08
C LEU A 159 3.15 3.12 17.53
N LEU A 160 3.05 4.05 18.47
CA LEU A 160 3.18 3.79 19.92
C LEU A 160 1.93 4.29 20.64
N GLY A 161 1.12 3.38 21.16
CA GLY A 161 -0.19 3.68 21.75
C GLY A 161 -0.19 3.82 23.27
N MET A 162 -0.77 4.92 23.76
CA MET A 162 -1.00 5.23 25.18
C MET A 162 -2.50 5.37 25.46
N ILE A 163 -3.01 4.69 26.49
CA ILE A 163 -4.45 4.64 26.78
C ILE A 163 -4.79 5.65 27.87
N PHE A 164 -5.68 6.60 27.57
CA PHE A 164 -6.14 7.60 28.55
C PHE A 164 -7.49 7.24 29.17
N ALA A 165 -8.19 6.26 28.60
CA ALA A 165 -9.47 5.77 29.12
C ALA A 165 -9.28 4.83 30.34
N PRO A 166 -10.27 4.77 31.26
CA PRO A 166 -10.25 3.86 32.40
C PRO A 166 -9.99 2.40 31.99
N SER A 167 -8.84 1.86 32.42
CA SER A 167 -8.43 0.48 32.13
C SER A 167 -7.21 0.08 32.96
N LYS A 168 -6.86 -1.21 32.96
CA LYS A 168 -5.60 -1.71 33.57
C LYS A 168 -4.33 -1.12 32.93
N ARG A 169 -4.46 -0.53 31.73
CA ARG A 169 -3.38 0.03 30.93
C ARG A 169 -3.43 1.56 30.85
N GLN A 170 -4.30 2.19 31.64
CA GLN A 170 -4.45 3.64 31.65
C GLN A 170 -3.13 4.30 32.06
N VAL A 171 -2.79 5.40 31.39
CA VAL A 171 -1.70 6.30 31.76
C VAL A 171 -2.22 7.66 32.18
N SER A 172 -1.50 8.30 33.08
CA SER A 172 -1.61 9.72 33.39
C SER A 172 -0.95 10.58 32.30
N GLU A 173 -1.27 11.88 32.30
CA GLU A 173 -0.61 12.86 31.43
C GLU A 173 0.91 12.87 31.65
N ALA A 174 1.38 12.76 32.90
CA ALA A 174 2.80 12.77 33.23
C ALA A 174 3.55 11.55 32.66
N GLU A 175 2.96 10.36 32.78
CA GLU A 175 3.53 9.12 32.22
C GLU A 175 3.59 9.19 30.69
N ALA A 176 2.52 9.65 30.04
CA ALA A 176 2.49 9.82 28.60
C ALA A 176 3.54 10.84 28.12
N THR A 177 3.69 11.98 28.79
CA THR A 177 4.72 12.98 28.46
C THR A 177 6.12 12.41 28.62
N ALA A 178 6.37 11.58 29.64
CA ALA A 178 7.66 10.90 29.82
C ALA A 178 7.97 9.95 28.66
N ILE A 179 6.98 9.16 28.21
CA ILE A 179 7.09 8.28 27.04
C ILE A 179 7.42 9.09 25.78
N VAL A 180 6.62 10.12 25.47
CA VAL A 180 6.81 10.95 24.27
C VAL A 180 8.19 11.60 24.26
N ARG A 181 8.64 12.12 25.42
CA ARG A 181 9.97 12.73 25.55
C ARG A 181 11.09 11.72 25.31
N ALA A 182 11.00 10.53 25.87
CA ALA A 182 12.01 9.49 25.67
C ALA A 182 12.11 9.06 24.20
N VAL A 183 10.97 8.81 23.56
CA VAL A 183 10.90 8.45 22.14
C VAL A 183 11.53 9.53 21.27
N ARG A 184 11.13 10.80 21.46
CA ARG A 184 11.68 11.94 20.70
C ARG A 184 13.16 12.19 20.97
N SER A 185 13.66 11.83 22.15
CA SER A 185 15.10 11.93 22.47
C SER A 185 15.91 10.84 21.76
N SER A 186 15.37 9.61 21.67
CA SER A 186 16.01 8.50 20.95
C SER A 186 15.91 8.60 19.42
N ARG A 187 14.85 9.21 18.92
CA ARG A 187 14.60 9.48 17.50
C ARG A 187 14.24 10.96 17.30
N PRO A 188 15.25 11.85 17.28
CA PRO A 188 15.02 13.27 17.04
C PRO A 188 14.36 13.50 15.69
N ARG A 189 13.38 14.41 15.68
CA ARG A 189 12.66 14.79 14.46
C ARG A 189 13.33 16.00 13.83
N PRO A 190 13.26 16.16 12.49
CA PRO A 190 13.74 17.37 11.83
C PRO A 190 13.05 18.62 12.39
N ASP A 191 13.74 19.75 12.33
CA ASP A 191 13.17 21.02 12.78
C ASP A 191 11.89 21.37 12.01
N GLY A 192 10.88 21.80 12.75
CA GLY A 192 9.56 22.08 12.18
C GLY A 192 8.82 20.84 11.67
N TRP A 193 9.29 19.62 11.96
CA TRP A 193 8.54 18.42 11.63
C TRP A 193 7.22 18.41 12.39
N ARG A 194 6.14 18.10 11.67
CA ARG A 194 4.83 17.78 12.22
C ARG A 194 4.17 16.80 11.28
N VAL A 195 3.27 15.96 11.80
CA VAL A 195 2.36 15.22 10.93
C VAL A 195 1.58 16.25 10.12
N PRO A 196 1.59 16.19 8.77
CA PRO A 196 0.88 17.16 7.96
C PRO A 196 -0.58 17.24 8.40
N PRO A 197 -1.18 18.45 8.44
CA PRO A 197 -2.59 18.56 8.73
C PRO A 197 -3.34 17.73 7.70
N MET A 198 -4.25 16.89 8.18
CA MET A 198 -5.12 16.15 7.29
C MET A 198 -5.88 17.16 6.43
N PRO A 199 -6.07 16.90 5.13
CA PRO A 199 -7.02 17.69 4.35
C PRO A 199 -8.34 17.74 5.14
N LYS A 200 -9.11 18.82 5.06
CA LYS A 200 -10.47 18.82 5.61
C LYS A 200 -11.43 18.43 4.48
N PRO A 201 -12.48 17.64 4.74
CA PRO A 201 -13.50 17.41 3.73
C PRO A 201 -14.15 18.76 3.40
N THR A 202 -13.92 19.28 2.20
CA THR A 202 -14.59 20.50 1.71
C THR A 202 -15.92 20.13 1.08
N SER A 203 -16.91 21.04 1.09
CA SER A 203 -18.21 20.83 0.44
C SER A 203 -18.11 20.59 -1.07
N ALA A 204 -17.02 21.00 -1.72
CA ALA A 204 -16.73 20.74 -3.14
C ALA A 204 -16.11 19.36 -3.41
N THR A 205 -15.59 18.70 -2.37
CA THR A 205 -15.23 17.27 -2.35
C THR A 205 -16.34 16.57 -1.60
N SER A 206 -17.54 16.51 -2.18
CA SER A 206 -18.58 15.65 -1.65
C SER A 206 -17.99 14.24 -1.54
N VAL A 207 -17.89 13.77 -0.30
CA VAL A 207 -17.65 12.36 0.03
C VAL A 207 -18.94 11.59 -0.28
N GLU A 208 -19.50 11.80 -1.47
CA GLU A 208 -20.68 11.12 -1.95
C GLU A 208 -20.19 9.97 -2.81
N GLY A 209 -20.14 8.79 -2.18
CA GLY A 209 -19.79 7.54 -2.83
C GLY A 209 -18.52 6.88 -2.28
N GLU A 210 -18.50 5.56 -2.39
CA GLU A 210 -17.45 4.64 -1.93
C GLU A 210 -16.05 5.02 -2.46
N GLN A 211 -15.97 5.52 -3.70
CA GLN A 211 -14.72 5.93 -4.34
C GLN A 211 -14.06 7.15 -3.67
N GLY A 212 -14.86 8.10 -3.18
CA GLY A 212 -14.35 9.30 -2.47
C GLY A 212 -13.74 8.95 -1.13
N ALA A 213 -14.41 8.05 -0.38
CA ALA A 213 -13.90 7.54 0.89
C ALA A 213 -12.60 6.75 0.72
N MET A 214 -12.51 5.97 -0.35
CA MET A 214 -11.32 5.21 -0.67
C MET A 214 -10.11 6.07 -1.01
N ARG A 215 -10.31 7.10 -1.84
CA ARG A 215 -9.25 8.05 -2.16
C ARG A 215 -8.76 8.77 -0.91
N TRP A 216 -9.67 9.15 -0.03
CA TRP A 216 -9.34 9.80 1.23
C TRP A 216 -8.43 8.95 2.13
N LEU A 217 -8.81 7.69 2.37
CA LEU A 217 -8.04 6.79 3.22
C LEU A 217 -6.64 6.54 2.65
N ARG A 218 -6.53 6.38 1.33
CA ARG A 218 -5.22 6.21 0.66
C ARG A 218 -4.31 7.42 0.81
N VAL A 219 -4.84 8.63 0.62
CA VAL A 219 -4.06 9.88 0.83
C VAL A 219 -3.64 10.00 2.29
N SER A 220 -4.58 9.75 3.20
CA SER A 220 -4.36 9.80 4.65
C SER A 220 -3.24 8.87 5.11
N GLN A 221 -3.22 7.65 4.58
CA GLN A 221 -2.19 6.66 4.87
C GLN A 221 -0.85 7.02 4.30
N GLY A 222 -0.80 7.53 3.06
CA GLY A 222 0.44 8.03 2.49
C GLY A 222 1.08 9.10 3.37
N LEU A 223 0.28 9.99 3.97
CA LEU A 223 0.77 10.98 4.93
C LEU A 223 1.28 10.35 6.23
N ILE A 224 0.60 9.34 6.77
CA ILE A 224 1.06 8.60 7.97
C ILE A 224 2.38 7.87 7.67
N GLU A 225 2.47 7.13 6.57
CA GLU A 225 3.69 6.42 6.16
C GLU A 225 4.88 7.36 5.93
N LEU A 226 4.64 8.50 5.27
CA LEU A 226 5.68 9.52 5.09
C LEU A 226 6.11 10.11 6.43
N SER A 227 5.17 10.31 7.35
CA SER A 227 5.45 10.82 8.69
C SER A 227 6.29 9.83 9.49
N THR A 228 5.97 8.54 9.48
CA THR A 228 6.75 7.53 10.21
C THR A 228 8.18 7.40 9.66
N ARG A 229 8.34 7.50 8.33
CA ARG A 229 9.67 7.42 7.69
C ARG A 229 10.54 8.65 7.94
N SER A 230 9.95 9.84 8.02
CA SER A 230 10.69 11.11 8.17
C SER A 230 10.87 11.57 9.62
N GLY A 231 10.02 11.13 10.54
CA GLY A 231 10.01 11.59 11.94
C GLY A 231 10.07 10.49 12.99
N GLY A 232 10.35 9.25 12.59
CA GLY A 232 10.32 8.10 13.51
C GLY A 232 8.90 7.70 13.92
N PRO A 233 8.74 6.86 14.96
CA PRO A 233 7.44 6.36 15.35
C PRO A 233 6.48 7.49 15.77
N LEU A 234 5.21 7.33 15.39
CA LEU A 234 4.13 8.23 15.77
C LEU A 234 3.53 7.82 17.11
N THR A 235 3.26 8.81 17.95
CA THR A 235 2.63 8.63 19.25
C THR A 235 1.11 8.74 19.12
N VAL A 236 0.39 7.76 19.67
CA VAL A 236 -1.06 7.60 19.52
C VAL A 236 -1.74 7.68 20.89
N GLY A 237 -2.70 8.59 21.06
CA GLY A 237 -3.57 8.60 22.23
C GLY A 237 -4.86 7.84 21.99
N ILE A 238 -5.17 6.89 22.86
CA ILE A 238 -6.40 6.09 22.78
C ILE A 238 -7.42 6.66 23.78
N PHE A 239 -8.58 7.04 23.27
CA PHE A 239 -9.68 7.63 24.02
C PHE A 239 -10.96 6.81 23.86
N VAL A 240 -11.82 6.88 24.89
CA VAL A 240 -13.14 6.24 24.90
C VAL A 240 -14.15 7.26 25.41
N ASN A 241 -15.00 7.73 24.50
CA ASN A 241 -16.07 8.70 24.73
C ASN A 241 -15.64 10.00 25.43
N ALA A 242 -14.39 10.43 25.22
CA ALA A 242 -13.90 11.71 25.71
C ALA A 242 -14.44 12.86 24.84
N SER A 243 -14.50 14.08 25.39
CA SER A 243 -14.89 15.24 24.61
C SER A 243 -13.78 15.68 23.64
N VAL A 244 -14.18 16.38 22.57
CA VAL A 244 -13.24 16.97 21.59
C VAL A 244 -12.23 17.89 22.26
N ALA A 245 -12.67 18.70 23.23
CA ALA A 245 -11.82 19.64 23.95
C ALA A 245 -10.76 18.91 24.78
N GLU A 246 -11.14 17.83 25.48
CA GLU A 246 -10.21 17.01 26.25
C GLU A 246 -9.18 16.33 25.34
N MET A 247 -9.64 15.71 24.24
CA MET A 247 -8.75 15.01 23.30
C MET A 247 -7.73 15.95 22.66
N ASN A 248 -8.18 17.09 22.11
CA ASN A 248 -7.28 18.08 21.50
C ASN A 248 -6.34 18.69 22.53
N GLY A 249 -6.85 19.04 23.71
CA GLY A 249 -6.03 19.61 24.78
C GLY A 249 -4.94 18.67 25.27
N LEU A 250 -5.27 17.39 25.48
CA LEU A 250 -4.30 16.40 25.93
C LEU A 250 -3.29 16.06 24.84
N ALA A 251 -3.73 15.93 23.58
CA ALA A 251 -2.83 15.71 22.46
C ALA A 251 -1.80 16.83 22.30
N GLU A 252 -2.20 18.08 22.52
CA GLU A 252 -1.28 19.22 22.47
C GLU A 252 -0.27 19.20 23.61
N ARG A 253 -0.72 19.04 24.86
CA ARG A 253 0.15 19.08 26.04
C ARG A 253 1.15 17.91 26.10
N VAL A 254 0.70 16.71 25.75
CA VAL A 254 1.54 15.50 25.72
C VAL A 254 2.42 15.47 24.47
N GLY A 255 1.98 16.10 23.37
CA GLY A 255 2.62 16.02 22.07
C GLY A 255 2.27 14.74 21.30
N LEU A 256 1.01 14.33 21.34
CA LEU A 256 0.52 13.19 20.57
C LEU A 256 0.43 13.54 19.08
N ASP A 257 0.80 12.57 18.24
CA ASP A 257 0.77 12.74 16.79
C ASP A 257 -0.58 12.32 16.19
N VAL A 258 -1.23 11.33 16.80
CA VAL A 258 -2.46 10.69 16.29
C VAL A 258 -3.45 10.48 17.46
N ILE A 259 -4.74 10.60 17.16
CA ILE A 259 -5.83 10.28 18.11
C ILE A 259 -6.54 9.02 17.63
N GLN A 260 -6.78 8.07 18.54
CA GLN A 260 -7.56 6.87 18.27
C GLN A 260 -8.86 6.91 19.06
N LEU A 261 -9.99 6.87 18.34
CA LEU A 261 -11.34 6.80 18.88
C LEU A 261 -11.74 5.33 19.05
N HIS A 262 -11.84 4.87 20.29
CA HIS A 262 -12.04 3.46 20.64
C HIS A 262 -13.42 3.16 21.25
N GLY A 263 -14.21 4.18 21.58
CA GLY A 263 -15.55 4.07 22.13
C GLY A 263 -16.66 4.04 21.07
N ASN A 264 -17.81 4.61 21.43
CA ASN A 264 -19.01 4.70 20.59
C ASN A 264 -19.15 6.10 19.97
N GLU A 265 -18.04 6.83 19.83
CA GLU A 265 -18.01 8.16 19.23
C GLU A 265 -18.49 8.12 17.76
N GLY A 266 -19.28 9.11 17.37
CA GLY A 266 -19.63 9.33 15.96
C GLY A 266 -18.39 9.67 15.11
N TRP A 267 -18.44 9.38 13.81
CA TRP A 267 -17.34 9.66 12.89
C TRP A 267 -17.08 11.17 12.76
N GLU A 268 -18.12 11.99 12.92
CA GLU A 268 -18.11 13.43 12.74
C GLU A 268 -17.20 14.16 13.73
N ILE A 269 -16.93 13.54 14.88
CA ILE A 269 -15.96 14.04 15.86
C ILE A 269 -14.57 14.18 15.24
N ALA A 270 -14.21 13.30 14.30
CA ALA A 270 -12.89 13.31 13.70
C ALA A 270 -12.59 14.59 12.90
N ALA A 271 -13.61 15.24 12.32
CA ALA A 271 -13.46 16.53 11.65
C ALA A 271 -13.15 17.70 12.62
N GLN A 272 -13.39 17.50 13.91
CA GLN A 272 -13.16 18.49 14.97
C GLN A 272 -11.82 18.27 15.70
N LEU A 273 -11.12 17.18 15.38
CA LEU A 273 -9.82 16.86 15.95
C LEU A 273 -8.69 17.47 15.13
N ASN A 274 -7.67 17.97 15.82
CA ASN A 274 -6.51 18.62 15.20
C ASN A 274 -5.39 17.65 14.81
N ARG A 275 -5.62 16.35 14.99
CA ARG A 275 -4.68 15.26 14.70
C ARG A 275 -5.34 14.26 13.76
N PRO A 276 -4.57 13.53 12.94
CA PRO A 276 -5.07 12.35 12.23
C PRO A 276 -5.80 11.41 13.19
N VAL A 277 -6.86 10.78 12.69
CA VAL A 277 -7.76 9.96 13.51
C VAL A 277 -7.75 8.52 13.06
N ILE A 278 -7.52 7.61 14.01
CA ILE A 278 -7.78 6.18 13.85
C ILE A 278 -9.16 5.88 14.44
N ARG A 279 -10.08 5.35 13.64
CA ARG A 279 -11.38 4.89 14.14
C ARG A 279 -11.39 3.38 14.33
N VAL A 280 -11.78 2.91 15.51
CA VAL A 280 -11.97 1.49 15.76
C VAL A 280 -13.35 1.04 15.29
N VAL A 281 -13.37 -0.08 14.58
CA VAL A 281 -14.58 -0.85 14.26
C VAL A 281 -14.50 -2.14 15.05
N HIS A 282 -15.41 -2.28 16.02
CA HIS A 282 -15.50 -3.48 16.85
C HIS A 282 -16.22 -4.57 16.07
N MET A 283 -15.54 -5.68 15.87
CA MET A 283 -16.06 -6.82 15.14
C MET A 283 -16.78 -7.75 16.14
N GLU A 284 -18.09 -7.58 16.31
CA GLU A 284 -18.94 -8.42 17.17
C GLU A 284 -19.76 -9.42 16.34
N GLY A 285 -19.62 -10.73 16.63
CA GLY A 285 -20.42 -11.81 16.02
C GLY A 285 -19.76 -12.49 14.80
N SER A 286 -20.16 -13.74 14.54
CA SER A 286 -19.61 -14.60 13.47
C SER A 286 -20.15 -14.29 12.07
N ALA A 287 -20.66 -13.09 11.82
CA ALA A 287 -21.41 -12.74 10.61
C ALA A 287 -21.04 -11.39 9.98
N ILE A 288 -19.96 -10.74 10.42
CA ILE A 288 -19.54 -9.47 9.80
C ILE A 288 -18.82 -9.77 8.49
N THR A 289 -19.37 -9.26 7.39
CA THR A 289 -18.79 -9.38 6.05
C THR A 289 -17.92 -8.17 5.71
N ALA A 290 -17.07 -8.28 4.68
CA ALA A 290 -16.29 -7.13 4.22
C ALA A 290 -17.16 -5.92 3.79
N PRO A 291 -18.31 -6.11 3.10
CA PRO A 291 -19.27 -5.04 2.87
C PRO A 291 -19.78 -4.34 4.14
N ASP A 292 -20.04 -5.07 5.22
CA ASP A 292 -20.49 -4.48 6.50
C ASP A 292 -19.43 -3.58 7.12
N VAL A 293 -18.15 -3.99 7.02
CA VAL A 293 -17.02 -3.16 7.45
C VAL A 293 -16.91 -1.92 6.58
N CYS A 294 -16.98 -2.09 5.25
CA CYS A 294 -16.86 -0.98 4.31
C CYS A 294 -18.03 0.02 4.42
N ALA A 295 -19.24 -0.45 4.70
CA ALA A 295 -20.43 0.39 4.91
C ALA A 295 -20.33 1.29 6.15
N GLN A 296 -19.54 0.89 7.15
CA GLN A 296 -19.26 1.70 8.33
C GLN A 296 -18.25 2.82 8.03
N LEU A 297 -17.46 2.71 6.97
CA LEU A 297 -16.47 3.70 6.62
C LEU A 297 -17.12 4.99 6.15
N ARG A 298 -16.87 6.07 6.89
CA ARG A 298 -17.22 7.43 6.47
C ARG A 298 -15.93 8.13 6.05
N GLY A 299 -15.68 8.14 4.74
CA GLY A 299 -14.57 8.88 4.13
C GLY A 299 -14.52 10.34 4.57
N GLY A 300 -13.34 10.96 4.52
CA GLY A 300 -13.21 12.37 4.93
C GLY A 300 -13.14 12.60 6.43
N LEU A 301 -13.47 11.60 7.26
CA LEU A 301 -13.54 11.75 8.71
C LEU A 301 -12.39 11.05 9.43
N ALA A 302 -12.11 9.77 9.15
CA ALA A 302 -10.96 9.07 9.72
C ALA A 302 -9.77 9.01 8.76
N SER A 303 -8.55 9.00 9.30
CA SER A 303 -7.30 8.80 8.56
C SER A 303 -6.95 7.33 8.38
N ALA A 304 -7.37 6.48 9.32
CA ALA A 304 -7.25 5.04 9.23
C ALA A 304 -8.34 4.35 10.05
N VAL A 305 -8.58 3.07 9.75
CA VAL A 305 -9.54 2.24 10.50
C VAL A 305 -8.83 1.06 11.09
N LEU A 306 -9.18 0.73 12.33
CA LEU A 306 -8.67 -0.41 13.06
C LEU A 306 -9.79 -1.41 13.27
N LEU A 307 -9.58 -2.64 12.81
CA LEU A 307 -10.52 -3.74 13.02
C LEU A 307 -10.07 -4.52 14.24
N ASP A 308 -10.91 -4.51 15.28
CA ASP A 308 -10.64 -5.21 16.53
C ASP A 308 -11.65 -6.35 16.72
N SER A 309 -11.17 -7.60 16.75
CA SER A 309 -11.99 -8.72 17.18
C SER A 309 -12.07 -8.72 18.70
N LYS A 310 -13.21 -8.32 19.27
CA LYS A 310 -13.45 -8.42 20.71
C LYS A 310 -13.42 -9.89 21.15
N GLY A 311 -12.25 -10.29 21.66
CA GLY A 311 -11.96 -11.64 22.17
C GLY A 311 -10.55 -11.75 22.77
N GLY A 312 -9.92 -10.62 23.10
CA GLY A 312 -8.59 -10.54 23.69
C GLY A 312 -8.53 -11.30 25.02
N GLY A 313 -8.17 -12.58 24.93
CA GLY A 313 -8.10 -13.51 26.06
C GLY A 313 -8.46 -14.97 25.73
N THR A 314 -9.09 -15.27 24.60
CA THR A 314 -9.54 -16.65 24.26
C THR A 314 -8.78 -17.32 23.11
N GLY A 315 -7.84 -16.61 22.46
CA GLY A 315 -7.06 -17.16 21.33
C GLY A 315 -7.85 -17.34 20.02
N LYS A 316 -9.13 -16.93 19.96
CA LYS A 316 -9.91 -16.93 18.72
C LYS A 316 -9.65 -15.63 17.95
N THR A 317 -8.89 -15.74 16.87
CA THR A 317 -8.62 -14.65 15.94
C THR A 317 -9.86 -14.30 15.13
N PHE A 318 -9.94 -13.05 14.68
CA PHE A 318 -10.78 -12.62 13.56
C PHE A 318 -10.69 -13.61 12.39
N ASP A 319 -11.77 -13.78 11.63
CA ASP A 319 -11.71 -14.49 10.36
C ASP A 319 -10.84 -13.69 9.38
N TRP A 320 -9.60 -14.15 9.21
CA TRP A 320 -8.61 -13.54 8.33
C TRP A 320 -9.07 -13.53 6.87
N GLN A 321 -10.03 -14.36 6.49
CA GLN A 321 -10.63 -14.37 5.16
C GLN A 321 -11.44 -13.08 4.93
N VAL A 322 -12.24 -12.65 5.91
CA VAL A 322 -12.93 -11.35 5.89
C VAL A 322 -11.91 -10.21 5.86
N GLY A 323 -10.80 -10.34 6.59
CA GLY A 323 -9.70 -9.38 6.55
C GLY A 323 -9.11 -9.21 5.16
N ARG A 324 -8.88 -10.31 4.45
CA ARG A 324 -8.37 -10.29 3.07
C ARG A 324 -9.32 -9.53 2.14
N GLU A 325 -10.61 -9.79 2.26
CA GLU A 325 -11.65 -9.13 1.45
C GLU A 325 -11.76 -7.64 1.75
N VAL A 326 -11.63 -7.25 3.02
CA VAL A 326 -11.56 -5.83 3.40
C VAL A 326 -10.28 -5.21 2.85
N GLN A 327 -9.12 -5.86 2.95
CA GLN A 327 -7.84 -5.29 2.48
C GLN A 327 -7.86 -4.99 0.97
N ALA A 328 -8.56 -5.81 0.19
CA ALA A 328 -8.73 -5.57 -1.25
C ALA A 328 -9.48 -4.27 -1.55
N GLN A 329 -10.34 -3.84 -0.62
CA GLN A 329 -11.15 -2.64 -0.72
C GLN A 329 -10.44 -1.49 -0.02
N VAL A 330 -10.22 -1.62 1.29
CA VAL A 330 -9.77 -0.56 2.18
C VAL A 330 -8.56 -1.03 3.01
N PRO A 331 -7.43 -0.33 2.95
CA PRO A 331 -6.32 -0.58 3.85
C PRO A 331 -6.67 -0.27 5.32
N PHE A 332 -6.40 -1.21 6.23
CA PHE A 332 -6.77 -1.12 7.65
C PHE A 332 -5.67 -1.58 8.61
N ILE A 333 -5.87 -1.30 9.90
CA ILE A 333 -5.06 -1.79 11.01
C ILE A 333 -5.71 -3.06 11.56
N LEU A 334 -5.02 -4.21 11.47
CA LEU A 334 -5.48 -5.47 12.04
C LEU A 334 -5.09 -5.54 13.52
N ALA A 335 -6.08 -5.68 14.40
CA ALA A 335 -5.88 -5.88 15.84
C ALA A 335 -6.64 -7.11 16.34
N GLY A 336 -6.53 -7.39 17.63
CA GLY A 336 -7.25 -8.48 18.29
C GLY A 336 -6.43 -9.77 18.37
N GLY A 337 -5.82 -10.03 19.53
CA GLY A 337 -5.17 -11.31 19.81
C GLY A 337 -3.85 -11.59 19.05
N LEU A 338 -3.25 -10.58 18.41
CA LEU A 338 -1.98 -10.76 17.71
C LEU A 338 -0.81 -10.89 18.70
N THR A 339 0.00 -11.93 18.52
CA THR A 339 1.16 -12.32 19.34
C THR A 339 2.39 -12.52 18.45
N PRO A 340 3.61 -12.65 19.03
CA PRO A 340 4.80 -13.03 18.25
C PRO A 340 4.62 -14.31 17.42
N ASP A 341 3.83 -15.26 17.91
CA ASP A 341 3.66 -16.57 17.27
C ASP A 341 2.76 -16.53 16.04
N ASN A 342 1.80 -15.61 15.98
CA ASN A 342 0.79 -15.59 14.91
C ASN A 342 0.91 -14.39 13.95
N VAL A 343 1.64 -13.34 14.30
CA VAL A 343 1.65 -12.09 13.51
C VAL A 343 2.20 -12.29 12.09
N ALA A 344 3.23 -13.12 11.92
CA ALA A 344 3.80 -13.37 10.59
C ALA A 344 2.81 -14.10 9.67
N THR A 345 1.98 -14.99 10.22
CA THR A 345 0.92 -15.68 9.47
C THR A 345 -0.24 -14.72 9.19
N ALA A 346 -0.67 -13.93 10.18
CA ALA A 346 -1.70 -12.91 9.99
C ALA A 346 -1.34 -11.92 8.88
N VAL A 347 -0.07 -11.50 8.80
CA VAL A 347 0.40 -10.58 7.76
C VAL A 347 0.39 -11.23 6.38
N ARG A 348 0.83 -12.49 6.24
CA ARG A 348 0.82 -13.20 4.95
C ARG A 348 -0.60 -13.47 4.45
N ASP A 349 -1.48 -13.84 5.37
CA ASP A 349 -2.84 -14.26 5.03
C ASP A 349 -3.75 -13.06 4.80
N VAL A 350 -3.60 -11.97 5.56
CA VAL A 350 -4.49 -10.79 5.49
C VAL A 350 -3.90 -9.65 4.65
N LEU A 351 -2.57 -9.51 4.60
CA LEU A 351 -1.85 -8.37 4.01
C LEU A 351 -2.28 -6.99 4.56
N PRO A 352 -2.47 -6.82 5.89
CA PRO A 352 -3.01 -5.59 6.44
C PRO A 352 -2.03 -4.43 6.24
N TRP A 353 -2.54 -3.20 6.17
CA TRP A 353 -1.69 -2.01 6.10
C TRP A 353 -0.84 -1.81 7.36
N CYS A 354 -1.42 -2.14 8.51
CA CYS A 354 -0.76 -2.09 9.80
C CYS A 354 -1.24 -3.25 10.69
N VAL A 355 -0.39 -3.73 11.60
CA VAL A 355 -0.79 -4.65 12.67
C VAL A 355 -0.67 -3.97 14.03
N ASP A 356 -1.60 -4.25 14.93
CA ASP A 356 -1.63 -3.71 16.29
C ASP A 356 -1.65 -4.83 17.33
N THR A 357 -0.80 -4.72 18.35
CA THR A 357 -0.82 -5.61 19.52
C THR A 357 -0.87 -4.81 20.81
N SER A 358 -1.53 -5.37 21.81
CA SER A 358 -1.53 -4.87 23.19
C SER A 358 -1.15 -6.00 24.15
N SER A 359 -2.10 -6.84 24.55
CA SER A 359 -1.86 -7.94 25.49
C SER A 359 -0.98 -9.07 24.95
N GLY A 360 -0.86 -9.22 23.63
CA GLY A 360 -0.07 -10.30 23.02
C GLY A 360 1.44 -10.17 23.23
N VAL A 361 1.90 -9.01 23.68
CA VAL A 361 3.29 -8.73 24.05
C VAL A 361 3.42 -8.40 25.55
N GLU A 362 2.52 -8.92 26.37
CA GLU A 362 2.57 -8.79 27.82
C GLU A 362 2.92 -10.11 28.51
N THR A 363 3.55 -10.00 29.68
CA THR A 363 3.76 -11.04 30.67
C THR A 363 3.25 -10.49 32.00
N ASP A 364 2.30 -11.18 32.64
CA ASP A 364 1.63 -10.74 33.88
C ASP A 364 1.05 -9.31 33.83
N GLY A 365 0.58 -8.90 32.65
CA GLY A 365 -0.01 -7.57 32.43
C GLY A 365 1.00 -6.42 32.34
N VAL A 366 2.29 -6.73 32.22
CA VAL A 366 3.38 -5.78 31.94
C VAL A 366 3.95 -6.05 30.55
N LYS A 367 4.40 -5.01 29.84
CA LYS A 367 5.02 -5.17 28.52
C LYS A 367 6.30 -6.00 28.65
N ASP A 368 6.38 -7.05 27.84
CA ASP A 368 7.52 -7.94 27.78
C ASP A 368 8.41 -7.53 26.60
N HIS A 369 9.64 -7.13 26.91
CA HIS A 369 10.57 -6.58 25.92
C HIS A 369 10.97 -7.60 24.85
N GLU A 370 11.07 -8.89 25.21
CA GLU A 370 11.40 -9.94 24.24
C GLU A 370 10.23 -10.19 23.31
N LYS A 371 8.99 -10.22 23.85
CA LYS A 371 7.79 -10.36 23.03
C LYS A 371 7.59 -9.18 22.09
N ILE A 372 7.87 -7.93 22.53
CA ILE A 372 7.83 -6.77 21.64
C ILE A 372 8.79 -6.95 20.47
N ARG A 373 10.06 -7.29 20.74
CA ARG A 373 11.07 -7.51 19.69
C ARG A 373 10.63 -8.59 18.71
N ALA A 374 10.19 -9.74 19.24
CA ALA A 374 9.75 -10.87 18.43
C ALA A 374 8.53 -10.54 17.57
N TYR A 375 7.54 -9.83 18.14
CA TYR A 375 6.35 -9.39 17.42
C TYR A 375 6.69 -8.45 16.26
N VAL A 376 7.49 -7.41 16.52
CA VAL A 376 7.84 -6.43 15.49
C VAL A 376 8.68 -7.10 14.39
N ALA A 377 9.66 -7.92 14.76
CA ALA A 377 10.48 -8.67 13.80
C ALA A 377 9.63 -9.62 12.94
N GLY A 378 8.71 -10.37 13.55
CA GLY A 378 7.80 -11.27 12.86
C GLY A 378 6.91 -10.54 11.86
N ALA A 379 6.34 -9.39 12.23
CA ALA A 379 5.53 -8.58 11.33
C ALA A 379 6.34 -8.02 10.16
N LYS A 380 7.54 -7.49 10.41
CA LYS A 380 8.39 -6.85 9.39
C LYS A 380 9.07 -7.83 8.44
N ALA A 381 9.22 -9.10 8.83
CA ALA A 381 9.83 -10.14 8.02
C ALA A 381 8.81 -10.98 7.22
N ALA A 382 7.51 -10.85 7.52
CA ALA A 382 6.47 -11.74 7.01
C ALA A 382 6.32 -11.80 5.47
N LEU A 383 6.68 -10.72 4.78
CA LEU A 383 6.52 -10.57 3.32
C LEU A 383 7.85 -10.54 2.57
N LYS A 384 8.97 -10.84 3.24
CA LYS A 384 10.31 -10.82 2.64
C LYS A 384 10.59 -12.04 1.78
#